data_AF-A0A540LII8-F1
#
_entry.id   AF-A0A540LII8-F1
#
_cell.length_a   1.000
_cell.length_b   1.000
_cell.length_c   1.000
_cell.angle_alpha   90.00
_cell.angle_beta   90.00
_cell.angle_gamma   90.00
#
_symmetry.space_group_name_H-M   'P 1'
#
loop_
_entity.id
_entity.type
_entity.pdbx_description
1 polymer ?
#
loop_
_entity_poly.entity_id
_entity_poly.type
_entity_poly.pdbx_seq_one_letter_code
_entity_poly.pdbx_strand_id
1 'polypeptide(L)'
;MPEEPIHAAQAAASKLNVPHVTANLSAAASHVTLSSAAEGSPDSVSQLVNDPSDVALFLHTSGTTSRPKGVPLTQLNLASSVQNIKSVYKLTESDSTVIILPLFHVQGLIVGLLSSFSA
;
A
#
# COMPACT_ATOMS: atom_id res chain seq x y z
N MET A 1 4.53 -16.18 14.27
CA MET A 1 4.27 -15.81 12.86
C MET A 1 5.55 -16.04 12.06
N PRO A 2 5.51 -16.30 10.75
CA PRO A 2 6.75 -16.28 9.96
C PRO A 2 7.33 -14.85 10.03
N GLU A 3 8.60 -14.73 10.42
CA GLU A 3 9.36 -13.47 10.60
C GLU A 3 9.71 -12.78 9.26
N GLU A 4 9.66 -13.52 8.16
CA GLU A 4 10.03 -13.07 6.80
C GLU A 4 9.37 -11.76 6.32
N PRO A 5 8.05 -11.53 6.49
CA PRO A 5 7.41 -10.32 5.98
C PRO A 5 7.81 -9.06 6.77
N ILE A 6 8.15 -9.20 8.05
CA ILE A 6 8.51 -8.07 8.93
C ILE A 6 9.88 -7.53 8.52
N HIS A 7 10.86 -8.42 8.28
CA HIS A 7 12.18 -8.02 7.84
C HIS A 7 12.18 -7.35 6.46
N ALA A 8 11.36 -7.84 5.52
CA ALA A 8 11.21 -7.21 4.21
C ALA A 8 10.62 -5.78 4.32
N ALA A 9 9.62 -5.59 5.18
CA ALA A 9 9.02 -4.28 5.42
C ALA A 9 10.00 -3.30 6.11
N GLN A 10 10.76 -3.77 7.10
CA GLN A 10 11.81 -2.97 7.76
C GLN A 10 12.93 -2.58 6.80
N ALA A 11 13.35 -3.49 5.92
CA ALA A 11 14.39 -3.21 4.92
C ALA A 11 13.92 -2.17 3.89
N ALA A 12 12.66 -2.27 3.43
CA ALA A 12 12.07 -1.28 2.53
C ALA A 12 11.94 0.09 3.20
N ALA A 13 11.46 0.15 4.44
CA ALA A 13 11.37 1.39 5.22
C ALA A 13 12.75 2.03 5.41
N SER A 14 13.76 1.23 5.74
CA SER A 14 15.14 1.71 5.92
C SER A 14 15.75 2.22 4.61
N LYS A 15 15.53 1.54 3.48
CA LYS A 15 15.99 1.99 2.16
C LYS A 15 15.42 3.37 1.79
N LEU A 16 14.20 3.65 2.24
CA LEU A 16 13.46 4.88 1.93
C LEU A 16 13.61 5.94 3.03
N ASN A 17 14.46 5.74 4.05
CA ASN A 17 14.53 6.60 5.24
C ASN A 17 13.17 6.86 5.89
N VAL A 18 12.23 5.92 5.76
CA VAL A 18 10.91 6.00 6.37
C VAL A 18 11.06 5.58 7.84
N PRO A 19 10.67 6.44 8.79
CA PRO A 19 10.67 6.08 10.20
C PRO A 19 9.76 4.88 10.44
N HIS A 20 10.27 3.87 11.13
CA HIS A 20 9.47 2.69 11.49
C HIS A 20 9.69 2.33 12.96
N VAL A 21 8.61 1.87 13.59
CA VAL A 21 8.58 1.43 14.98
C VAL A 21 8.11 -0.02 15.00
N THR A 22 8.86 -0.87 15.68
CA THR A 22 8.48 -2.28 15.85
C THR A 22 7.81 -2.46 17.21
N ALA A 23 6.64 -3.09 17.22
CA ALA A 23 5.89 -3.41 18.43
C ALA A 23 5.97 -4.91 18.71
N ASN A 24 6.58 -5.29 19.83
CA ASN A 24 6.66 -6.68 20.25
C ASN A 24 5.71 -6.94 21.42
N LEU A 25 4.92 -8.01 21.31
CA LEU A 25 4.04 -8.49 22.37
C LEU A 25 4.53 -9.85 22.86
N SER A 26 4.99 -9.92 24.11
CA SER A 26 5.35 -11.17 24.77
C SER A 26 4.08 -11.96 25.11
N ALA A 27 4.10 -13.28 24.88
CA ALA A 27 2.95 -14.18 25.05
C ALA A 27 2.36 -14.22 26.48
N ALA A 28 3.06 -13.64 27.47
CA ALA A 28 2.60 -13.56 28.86
C ALA A 28 2.31 -12.12 29.34
N ALA A 29 2.38 -11.09 28.50
CA ALA A 29 2.41 -9.69 28.96
C ALA A 29 1.20 -8.84 28.50
N SER A 30 0.66 -8.05 29.44
CA SER A 30 -0.25 -6.92 29.21
C SER A 30 0.46 -5.65 28.71
N HIS A 31 1.72 -5.77 28.28
CA HIS A 31 2.58 -4.66 27.90
C HIS A 31 3.18 -4.86 26.50
N VAL A 32 3.06 -3.81 25.69
CA VAL A 32 3.66 -3.69 24.35
C VAL A 32 4.96 -2.90 24.48
N THR A 33 6.06 -3.42 23.94
CA THR A 33 7.33 -2.68 23.86
C THR A 33 7.51 -2.13 22.45
N LEU A 34 7.76 -0.83 22.34
CA LEU A 34 8.03 -0.14 21.09
C LEU A 34 9.52 0.20 20.99
N SER A 35 10.17 -0.16 19.89
CA SER A 35 11.52 0.28 19.56
C SER A 35 11.54 0.97 18.20
N SER A 36 12.15 2.17 18.14
CA SER A 36 12.38 2.92 16.91
C SER A 36 13.85 2.80 16.49
N ALA A 37 14.09 2.60 15.19
CA ALA A 37 15.45 2.58 14.63
C ALA A 37 15.93 3.96 14.15
N ALA A 38 15.07 4.99 14.12
CA ALA A 38 15.43 6.32 13.64
C ALA A 38 14.58 7.46 14.26
N GLU A 39 15.21 8.61 14.52
CA GLU A 39 14.53 9.89 14.73
C GLU A 39 14.23 10.51 13.36
N GLY A 40 13.00 10.34 12.88
CA GLY A 40 12.56 10.93 11.62
C GLY A 40 12.16 12.39 11.80
N SER A 41 12.79 13.29 11.05
CA SER A 41 12.23 14.64 10.83
C SER A 41 10.98 14.53 9.96
N PRO A 42 9.87 15.23 10.27
CA PRO A 42 8.68 15.26 9.43
C PRO A 42 8.94 15.75 8.00
N ASP A 43 10.02 16.51 7.78
CA ASP A 43 10.41 17.01 6.45
C ASP A 43 10.94 15.91 5.51
N SER A 44 11.38 14.76 6.04
CA SER A 44 11.99 13.69 5.25
C SER A 44 11.03 13.04 4.24
N VAL A 45 9.71 13.09 4.48
CA VAL A 45 8.70 12.52 3.57
C VAL A 45 8.54 13.37 2.31
N SER A 46 8.75 14.69 2.40
CA SER A 46 8.62 15.62 1.27
C SER A 46 9.69 15.42 0.19
N GLN A 47 10.81 14.77 0.54
CA GLN A 47 11.92 14.47 -0.37
C GLN A 47 11.82 13.07 -0.97
N LEU A 48 10.81 12.28 -0.63
CA LEU A 48 10.67 10.92 -1.12
C LEU A 48 10.20 10.92 -2.58
N VAL A 49 11.15 10.71 -3.49
CA VAL A 49 10.85 10.52 -4.93
C VAL A 49 10.61 9.03 -5.16
N ASN A 50 9.36 8.66 -5.49
CA ASN A 50 9.02 7.29 -5.88
C ASN A 50 9.38 7.05 -7.35
N ASP A 51 10.09 5.96 -7.65
CA ASP A 51 10.33 5.52 -9.03
C ASP A 51 9.09 4.79 -9.59
N PRO A 52 8.76 4.91 -10.88
CA PRO A 52 7.65 4.16 -11.49
C PRO A 52 7.73 2.64 -11.29
N SER A 53 8.95 2.09 -11.13
CA SER A 53 9.18 0.66 -10.88
C SER A 53 9.06 0.25 -9.41
N ASP A 54 8.97 1.21 -8.48
CA ASP A 54 8.82 0.91 -7.05
C ASP A 54 7.46 0.26 -6.78
N VAL A 55 7.48 -0.77 -5.93
CA VAL A 55 6.25 -1.44 -5.47
C VAL A 55 5.51 -0.52 -4.51
N ALA A 56 4.29 -0.16 -4.89
CA ALA A 56 3.42 0.75 -4.14
C ALA A 56 2.39 0.00 -3.30
N LEU A 57 1.93 -1.18 -3.77
CA LEU A 57 0.82 -1.91 -3.16
C LEU A 57 1.01 -3.42 -3.28
N PHE A 58 0.64 -4.15 -2.22
CA PHE A 58 0.43 -5.60 -2.29
C PHE A 58 -1.06 -5.91 -2.19
N LEU A 59 -1.62 -6.53 -3.23
CA LEU A 59 -3.00 -7.04 -3.20
C LEU A 59 -3.00 -8.56 -3.11
N HIS A 60 -3.79 -9.09 -2.18
CA HIS A 60 -3.99 -10.52 -2.06
C HIS A 60 -5.08 -10.97 -3.02
N THR A 61 -4.78 -12.02 -3.77
CA THR A 61 -5.78 -12.69 -4.62
C THR A 61 -6.30 -13.93 -3.89
N SER A 62 -7.60 -14.21 -4.07
CA SER A 62 -8.30 -15.29 -3.37
C SER A 62 -7.79 -16.69 -3.71
N GLY A 63 -6.98 -16.84 -4.78
CA GLY A 63 -6.24 -18.06 -5.12
C GLY A 63 -7.04 -19.36 -4.93
N THR A 64 -7.79 -19.80 -5.94
CA THR A 64 -8.67 -20.99 -5.87
C THR A 64 -7.98 -22.34 -5.59
N THR A 65 -6.66 -22.36 -5.39
CA THR A 65 -5.85 -23.58 -5.27
C THR A 65 -4.91 -23.66 -4.07
N SER A 66 -4.77 -22.63 -3.22
CA SER A 66 -3.86 -22.67 -2.04
C SER A 66 -3.92 -21.38 -1.18
N ARG A 67 -2.84 -21.06 -0.43
CA ARG A 67 -2.67 -19.83 0.36
C ARG A 67 -2.81 -18.57 -0.53
N PRO A 68 -3.40 -17.47 -0.02
CA PRO A 68 -3.48 -16.20 -0.75
C PRO A 68 -2.12 -15.77 -1.28
N LYS A 69 -2.07 -15.41 -2.57
CA LYS A 69 -0.86 -14.89 -3.21
C LYS A 69 -0.89 -13.37 -3.16
N GLY A 70 0.12 -12.77 -2.54
CA GLY A 70 0.36 -11.33 -2.60
C GLY A 70 0.91 -10.97 -3.98
N VAL A 71 0.25 -10.04 -4.66
CA VAL A 71 0.67 -9.51 -5.95
C VAL A 71 1.27 -8.14 -5.71
N PRO A 72 2.59 -7.96 -5.92
CA PRO A 72 3.21 -6.63 -5.88
C PRO A 72 2.76 -5.84 -7.11
N LEU A 73 2.28 -4.62 -6.87
CA LEU A 73 1.90 -3.66 -7.91
C LEU A 73 2.81 -2.45 -7.80
N THR A 74 3.45 -2.10 -8.92
CA THR A 74 4.31 -0.92 -8.99
C THR A 74 3.50 0.37 -9.10
N GLN A 75 4.14 1.50 -8.83
CA GLN A 75 3.59 2.83 -9.09
C GLN A 75 3.07 2.93 -10.54
N LEU A 76 3.86 2.47 -11.52
CA LEU A 76 3.48 2.45 -12.92
C LEU A 76 2.24 1.57 -13.16
N ASN A 77 2.15 0.39 -12.54
CA ASN A 77 0.96 -0.45 -12.69
C ASN A 77 -0.32 0.27 -12.23
N LEU A 78 -0.26 0.94 -11.08
CA LEU A 78 -1.39 1.68 -10.54
C LEU A 78 -1.75 2.86 -11.43
N ALA A 79 -0.78 3.70 -11.78
CA ALA A 79 -0.97 4.87 -12.61
C ALA A 79 -1.53 4.51 -14.00
N SER A 80 -0.97 3.50 -14.66
CA SER A 80 -1.49 3.03 -15.96
C SER A 80 -2.90 2.48 -15.85
N SER A 81 -3.22 1.73 -14.81
CA SER A 81 -4.58 1.19 -14.61
C SER A 81 -5.60 2.31 -14.42
N VAL A 82 -5.29 3.25 -13.54
CA VAL A 82 -6.12 4.43 -13.25
C VAL A 82 -6.36 5.28 -14.50
N GLN A 83 -5.30 5.58 -15.25
CA GLN A 83 -5.43 6.35 -16.50
C GLN A 83 -6.29 5.64 -17.54
N ASN A 84 -6.13 4.32 -17.68
CA ASN A 84 -6.97 3.54 -18.59
C ASN A 84 -8.45 3.57 -18.17
N ILE A 85 -8.75 3.42 -16.87
CA ILE A 85 -10.11 3.48 -16.33
C ILE A 85 -10.71 4.87 -16.55
N LYS A 86 -9.99 5.94 -16.20
CA LYS A 86 -10.40 7.32 -16.46
C LYS A 86 -10.72 7.53 -17.94
N SER A 87 -9.86 7.06 -18.85
CA SER A 87 -10.07 7.19 -20.29
C SER A 87 -11.29 6.40 -20.80
N VAL A 88 -11.52 5.20 -20.30
CA VAL A 88 -12.62 4.33 -20.76
C VAL A 88 -13.97 4.84 -20.24
N TYR A 89 -14.04 5.19 -18.96
CA TYR A 89 -15.27 5.72 -18.35
C TYR A 89 -15.47 7.21 -18.58
N LYS A 90 -14.45 7.90 -19.11
CA LYS A 90 -14.42 9.35 -19.33
C LYS A 90 -14.71 10.13 -18.06
N LEU A 91 -14.08 9.69 -16.96
CA LEU A 91 -14.27 10.33 -15.65
C LEU A 91 -13.77 11.77 -15.69
N THR A 92 -14.55 12.64 -15.04
CA THR A 92 -14.31 14.06 -14.86
C THR A 92 -14.49 14.44 -13.40
N GLU A 93 -13.98 15.60 -13.01
CA GLU A 93 -14.15 16.17 -11.66
C GLU A 93 -15.63 16.37 -11.25
N SER A 94 -16.57 16.34 -12.21
CA SER A 94 -18.01 16.46 -11.93
C SER A 94 -18.67 15.13 -11.57
N ASP A 95 -17.98 14.01 -11.73
CA ASP A 95 -18.53 12.69 -11.46
C ASP A 95 -18.49 12.35 -9.96
N SER A 96 -19.58 11.76 -9.46
CA SER A 96 -19.65 11.24 -8.10
C SER A 96 -19.64 9.72 -8.12
N THR A 97 -18.70 9.11 -7.40
CA THR A 97 -18.52 7.66 -7.38
C THR A 97 -18.97 7.08 -6.04
N VAL A 98 -19.90 6.13 -6.09
CA VAL A 98 -20.34 5.36 -4.92
C VAL A 98 -19.59 4.04 -4.87
N ILE A 99 -18.81 3.82 -3.80
CA ILE A 99 -18.02 2.61 -3.61
C ILE A 99 -18.78 1.67 -2.67
N ILE A 100 -19.34 0.60 -3.22
CA ILE A 100 -20.03 -0.45 -2.44
C ILE A 100 -19.13 -1.66 -2.15
N LEU A 101 -17.98 -1.76 -2.82
CA LEU A 101 -17.05 -2.87 -2.66
C LEU A 101 -15.96 -2.52 -1.65
N PRO A 102 -15.43 -3.49 -0.88
CA PRO A 102 -14.37 -3.22 0.07
C PRO A 102 -13.08 -2.69 -0.57
N LEU A 103 -12.38 -1.79 0.12
CA LEU A 103 -11.12 -1.19 -0.37
C LEU A 103 -9.91 -2.13 -0.31
N PHE A 104 -10.03 -3.32 0.28
CA PHE A 104 -9.02 -4.37 0.12
C PHE A 104 -9.20 -5.16 -1.19
N HIS A 105 -10.27 -4.90 -1.95
CA HIS A 105 -10.55 -5.51 -3.24
C HIS A 105 -10.18 -4.56 -4.39
N VAL A 106 -9.63 -5.11 -5.48
CA VAL A 106 -9.08 -4.30 -6.58
C VAL A 106 -10.12 -3.38 -7.22
N GLN A 107 -11.37 -3.83 -7.41
CA GLN A 107 -12.45 -2.97 -7.90
C GLN A 107 -12.83 -1.85 -6.93
N GLY A 108 -12.83 -2.08 -5.61
CA GLY A 108 -13.15 -1.04 -4.64
C GLY A 108 -12.06 0.04 -4.60
N LEU A 109 -10.80 -0.39 -4.57
CA LEU A 109 -9.66 0.49 -4.45
C LEU A 109 -9.27 1.17 -5.76
N ILE A 110 -8.91 0.40 -6.79
CA ILE A 110 -8.31 0.96 -8.01
C ILE A 110 -9.39 1.56 -8.91
N VAL A 111 -10.47 0.81 -9.15
CA VAL A 111 -11.54 1.26 -10.06
C VAL A 111 -12.44 2.32 -9.42
N GLY A 112 -12.83 2.09 -8.16
CA GLY A 112 -13.60 3.07 -7.39
C GLY A 112 -12.72 4.24 -6.96
N LEU A 113 -12.00 4.08 -5.84
CA LEU A 113 -11.36 5.20 -5.15
C LEU A 113 -10.29 5.93 -5.97
N LEU A 114 -9.27 5.21 -6.45
CA LEU A 114 -8.10 5.84 -7.08
C LEU A 114 -8.44 6.50 -8.41
N SER A 115 -9.31 5.87 -9.20
CA SER A 115 -9.70 6.44 -10.50
C SER A 115 -10.56 7.70 -10.34
N SER A 116 -11.45 7.75 -9.34
CA SER A 116 -12.22 8.97 -9.04
C SER A 116 -11.34 10.13 -8.58
N PHE A 117 -10.29 9.86 -7.80
CA PHE A 117 -9.35 10.92 -7.40
C PHE A 117 -8.42 11.39 -8.52
N SER A 118 -8.33 10.65 -9.61
CA SER A 118 -7.56 11.05 -10.79
C SER A 118 -8.36 11.84 -11.82
N ALA A 119 -9.69 11.95 -11.63
CA ALA A 119 -10.64 12.53 -12.56
C ALA A 119 -10.41 14.03 -12.79
#